data_AF-A0A454CZC3-F1
#
_entry.id   AF-A0A454CZC3-F1
#
_cell.length_a   1.000
_cell.length_b   1.000
_cell.length_c   1.000
_cell.angle_alpha   90.00
_cell.angle_beta   90.00
_cell.angle_gamma   90.00
#
_symmetry.space_group_name_H-M   'P 1'
#
loop_
_entity.id
_entity.type
_entity.pdbx_description
1 polymer ?
#
loop_
_entity_poly.entity_id
_entity_poly.type
_entity_poly.pdbx_seq_one_letter_code
_entity_poly.pdbx_strand_id
1 'polypeptide(L)'
;SDYNFNSEKTVPDLWINNGYQMSDSGVRAMLRHKNGVSVLVSSPCRYLQVYKPSGESSFLCLEPQSHYVDAHNFGCESLSVLSPQESMQISMCIRIVT
;
A
#
# COMPACT_ATOMS: atom_id res chain seq x y z
N SER A 1 10.25 -8.95 11.78
CA SER A 1 10.02 -7.66 12.48
C SER A 1 8.52 -7.39 12.52
N ASP A 2 8.08 -6.47 13.38
CA ASP A 2 6.66 -6.08 13.45
C ASP A 2 6.13 -5.45 12.17
N TYR A 3 7.03 -4.85 11.38
CA TYR A 3 6.72 -4.21 10.11
C TYR A 3 6.89 -5.13 8.88
N ASN A 4 7.16 -6.43 9.05
CA ASN A 4 7.24 -7.37 7.91
C ASN A 4 5.90 -8.09 7.73
N PHE A 5 5.29 -7.92 6.54
CA PHE A 5 4.00 -8.47 6.15
C PHE A 5 4.08 -9.48 4.97
N ASN A 6 5.26 -10.04 4.71
CA ASN A 6 5.43 -11.06 3.65
C ASN A 6 4.73 -12.41 3.95
N SER A 7 4.29 -12.61 5.18
CA SER A 7 3.46 -13.74 5.62
C SER A 7 2.28 -13.24 6.43
N GLU A 8 1.19 -14.01 6.48
CA GLU A 8 0.03 -13.68 7.28
C GLU A 8 0.40 -13.49 8.76
N LYS A 9 -0.10 -12.41 9.36
CA LYS A 9 0.09 -12.07 10.77
C LYS A 9 -0.99 -11.11 11.25
N THR A 10 -1.18 -11.07 12.56
CA THR A 10 -1.94 -10.01 13.21
C THR A 10 -1.24 -8.66 12.98
N VAL A 11 -2.01 -7.65 12.59
CA VAL A 11 -1.51 -6.27 12.51
C VAL A 11 -1.12 -5.84 13.93
N PRO A 12 0.14 -5.43 14.17
CA PRO A 12 0.60 -5.12 15.52
C PRO A 12 -0.11 -3.88 16.05
N ASP A 13 -0.31 -3.81 17.36
CA ASP A 13 -0.84 -2.62 18.01
C ASP A 13 0.26 -1.57 18.24
N LEU A 14 0.80 -1.08 17.12
CA LEU A 14 1.83 -0.06 17.06
C LEU A 14 1.40 1.04 16.08
N TRP A 15 2.10 2.17 16.14
CA TRP A 15 2.04 3.16 15.08
C TRP A 15 2.82 2.62 13.87
N ILE A 16 2.19 2.66 12.69
CA ILE A 16 2.79 2.26 11.42
C ILE A 16 2.66 3.44 10.47
N ASN A 17 3.76 3.80 9.81
CA ASN A 17 3.79 4.78 8.73
C ASN A 17 5.00 4.45 7.85
N ASN A 18 4.86 3.37 7.08
CA ASN A 18 5.96 2.74 6.36
C ASN A 18 5.61 2.50 4.90
N GLY A 19 6.51 2.93 4.02
CA GLY A 19 6.48 2.60 2.60
C GLY A 19 7.14 1.25 2.34
N TYR A 20 6.52 0.46 1.49
CA TYR A 20 7.01 -0.84 1.04
C TYR A 20 7.20 -0.81 -0.48
N GLN A 21 8.33 -1.34 -0.94
CA GLN A 21 8.53 -1.63 -2.35
C GLN A 21 8.08 -3.05 -2.65
N MET A 22 7.23 -3.19 -3.67
CA MET A 22 6.68 -4.46 -4.12
C MET A 22 7.53 -5.05 -5.26
N SER A 23 7.30 -6.33 -5.55
CA SER A 23 7.77 -6.97 -6.78
C SER A 23 7.09 -6.38 -8.03
N ASP A 24 7.61 -6.72 -9.21
CA ASP A 24 7.07 -6.25 -10.50
C ASP A 24 5.62 -6.65 -10.76
N SER A 25 5.08 -7.61 -9.99
CA SER A 25 3.66 -8.00 -10.01
C SER A 25 2.71 -6.99 -9.35
N GLY A 26 3.22 -5.93 -8.73
CA GLY A 26 2.45 -4.87 -8.07
C GLY A 26 1.94 -5.25 -6.66
N VAL A 27 1.07 -4.42 -6.12
CA VAL A 27 0.45 -4.60 -4.79
C VAL A 27 -0.59 -5.72 -4.82
N ARG A 28 -0.48 -6.66 -3.87
CA ARG A 28 -1.54 -7.58 -3.45
C ARG A 28 -1.52 -7.71 -1.93
N ALA A 29 -2.50 -7.09 -1.27
CA ALA A 29 -2.59 -7.08 0.18
C ALA A 29 -3.93 -7.65 0.64
N MET A 30 -3.87 -8.67 1.49
CA MET A 30 -5.05 -9.31 2.10
C MET A 30 -5.25 -8.76 3.51
N LEU A 31 -6.45 -8.29 3.80
CA LEU A 31 -6.89 -7.93 5.15
C LEU A 31 -7.99 -8.86 5.59
N ARG A 32 -7.87 -9.40 6.80
CA ARG A 32 -8.90 -10.22 7.45
C ARG A 32 -9.33 -9.52 8.73
N HIS A 33 -10.62 -9.22 8.82
CA HIS A 33 -11.19 -8.61 10.02
C HIS A 33 -11.91 -9.67 10.86
N LYS A 34 -11.89 -9.49 12.19
CA LYS A 34 -12.49 -10.42 13.17
C LYS A 34 -14.00 -10.62 13.02
N ASN A 35 -14.69 -9.77 12.26
CA ASN A 35 -16.10 -9.93 11.91
C ASN A 35 -16.34 -10.88 10.72
N GLY A 36 -15.31 -11.55 10.22
CA GLY A 36 -15.40 -12.50 9.12
C GLY A 36 -15.24 -11.88 7.72
N VAL A 37 -15.13 -10.55 7.60
CA VAL A 37 -14.88 -9.91 6.31
C VAL A 37 -13.40 -10.02 5.96
N SER A 38 -13.10 -10.56 4.77
CA SER A 38 -11.78 -10.48 4.16
C SER A 38 -11.82 -9.59 2.91
N VAL A 39 -10.79 -8.76 2.75
CA VAL A 39 -10.66 -7.83 1.62
C VAL A 39 -9.30 -8.02 0.97
N LEU A 40 -9.28 -8.16 -0.35
CA LEU A 40 -8.08 -8.11 -1.17
C LEU A 40 -7.99 -6.75 -1.86
N VAL A 41 -6.94 -6.01 -1.55
CA VAL A 41 -6.52 -4.81 -2.29
C VAL A 41 -5.47 -5.23 -3.31
N SER A 42 -5.68 -4.86 -4.57
CA SER A 42 -4.70 -5.09 -5.64
C SER A 42 -4.54 -3.87 -6.54
N SER A 43 -3.30 -3.62 -6.98
CA SER A 43 -2.96 -2.52 -7.88
C SER A 43 -1.68 -2.85 -8.65
N PRO A 44 -1.53 -2.39 -9.91
CA PRO A 44 -0.25 -2.48 -10.63
C PRO A 44 0.84 -1.56 -10.04
N CYS A 45 0.51 -0.70 -9.08
CA CYS A 45 1.47 0.15 -8.39
C CYS A 45 2.59 -0.66 -7.73
N ARG A 46 3.81 -0.12 -7.75
CA ARG A 46 5.01 -0.77 -7.21
C ARG A 46 5.32 -0.46 -5.76
N TYR A 47 4.57 0.47 -5.16
CA TYR A 47 4.78 0.88 -3.78
C TYR A 47 3.47 0.77 -3.02
N LEU A 48 3.57 0.47 -1.73
CA LEU A 48 2.45 0.43 -0.80
C LEU A 48 2.84 1.21 0.45
N GLN A 49 2.11 2.29 0.75
CA GLN A 49 2.17 2.92 2.05
C GLN A 49 1.18 2.19 2.98
N VAL A 50 1.65 1.81 4.16
CA VAL A 50 0.82 1.26 5.23
C VAL A 50 0.81 2.25 6.39
N TYR A 51 -0.38 2.73 6.73
CA TYR A 51 -0.56 3.65 7.85
C TYR A 51 -1.54 3.07 8.87
N LYS A 52 -1.09 2.99 10.12
CA LYS A 52 -1.91 2.63 11.28
C LYS A 52 -1.58 3.59 12.42
N PRO A 53 -2.52 4.41 12.89
CA PRO A 53 -2.34 5.16 14.13
C PRO A 53 -2.22 4.23 15.37
N SER A 54 -1.47 4.66 16.39
CA SER A 54 -1.47 4.00 17.70
C SER A 54 -2.68 4.44 18.55
N GLY A 55 -2.99 3.68 19.60
CA GLY A 55 -4.08 3.99 20.53
C GLY A 55 -5.47 3.67 19.97
N GLU A 56 -6.46 4.47 20.36
CA GLU A 56 -7.91 4.22 20.12
C GLU A 56 -8.37 4.31 18.66
N SER A 57 -7.46 4.53 17.71
CA SER A 57 -7.82 4.66 16.30
C SER A 57 -8.04 3.28 15.68
N SER A 58 -9.24 3.04 15.15
CA SER A 58 -9.72 1.73 14.73
C SER A 58 -9.55 1.43 13.23
N PHE A 59 -8.57 2.03 12.56
CA PHE A 59 -8.40 1.89 11.11
C PHE A 59 -6.97 1.60 10.68
N LEU A 60 -6.86 1.06 9.47
CA LEU A 60 -5.62 0.77 8.76
C LEU A 60 -5.78 1.26 7.33
N CYS A 61 -4.80 1.97 6.82
CA CYS A 61 -4.73 2.38 5.42
C CYS A 61 -3.77 1.46 4.66
N LEU A 62 -4.20 1.04 3.47
CA LEU A 62 -3.37 0.41 2.46
C LEU A 62 -3.43 1.29 1.22
N GLU A 63 -2.32 1.94 0.90
CA GLU A 63 -2.27 3.00 -0.10
C GLU A 63 -1.30 2.60 -1.21
N PRO A 64 -1.77 1.96 -2.30
CA PRO A 64 -0.93 1.73 -3.47
C PRO A 64 -0.46 3.06 -4.06
N GLN A 65 0.86 3.21 -4.29
CA GLN A 65 1.48 4.41 -4.83
C GLN A 65 2.29 4.09 -6.09
N SER A 66 2.25 4.98 -7.08
CA SER A 66 3.02 4.81 -8.32
C SER A 66 4.53 4.97 -8.13
N HIS A 67 4.93 5.74 -7.13
CA HIS A 67 6.31 6.10 -6.80
C HIS A 67 6.55 5.95 -5.30
N TYR A 68 7.82 5.94 -4.88
CA TYR A 68 8.16 5.89 -3.45
C TYR A 68 7.98 7.25 -2.79
N VAL A 69 7.84 7.24 -1.46
CA VAL A 69 7.74 8.46 -0.63
C VAL A 69 8.95 9.36 -0.90
N ASP A 70 8.68 10.65 -1.08
CA ASP A 70 9.71 11.67 -1.30
C ASP A 70 10.48 11.57 -2.63
N ALA A 71 9.92 10.90 -3.65
CA ALA A 71 10.58 10.67 -4.94
C ALA A 71 11.14 11.91 -5.66
N HIS A 72 10.60 13.10 -5.40
CA HIS A 72 11.11 14.35 -5.97
C HIS A 72 12.53 14.68 -5.48
N ASN A 73 12.89 14.27 -4.26
CA ASN A 73 14.21 14.55 -3.67
C ASN A 73 15.25 13.46 -3.99
N PHE A 74 14.84 12.31 -4.51
CA PHE A 74 15.72 11.19 -4.87
C PHE A 74 15.89 11.06 -6.39
N GLY A 75 16.06 12.18 -7.09
CA GLY A 75 16.34 12.19 -8.53
C GLY A 75 15.18 11.74 -9.42
N CYS A 76 13.95 11.71 -8.88
CA CYS A 76 12.73 11.38 -9.62
C CYS A 76 12.69 9.97 -10.22
N GLU A 77 13.54 9.04 -9.77
CA GLU A 77 13.71 7.72 -10.41
C GLU A 77 12.44 6.86 -10.45
N SER A 78 11.56 7.02 -9.46
CA SER A 78 10.27 6.30 -9.43
C SER A 78 9.10 7.10 -9.98
N LEU A 79 9.28 8.37 -10.33
CA LEU A 79 8.23 9.21 -10.89
C LEU A 79 8.04 8.90 -12.38
N SER A 80 6.79 8.99 -12.83
CA SER A 80 6.48 9.05 -14.26
C SER A 80 6.40 10.52 -14.66
N VAL A 81 7.40 11.01 -15.40
CA VAL A 81 7.41 12.38 -15.92
C VAL A 81 6.45 12.45 -17.11
N LEU A 82 5.50 13.38 -17.06
CA LEU A 82 4.55 13.63 -18.14
C LEU A 82 4.92 14.92 -18.86
N SER A 83 5.11 14.82 -20.17
CA SER A 83 5.23 15.96 -21.08
C SER A 83 3.88 16.66 -21.26
N PRO A 84 3.83 17.87 -21.82
CA PRO A 84 2.57 18.48 -22.22
C PRO A 84 1.71 17.49 -23.03
N GLN A 85 0.43 17.41 -22.70
CA GLN A 85 -0.57 16.51 -23.29
C GLN A 85 -0.43 15.01 -22.98
N GLU A 86 0.61 14.58 -22.26
CA GLU A 86 0.68 13.21 -21.75
C GLU A 86 -0.22 13.02 -20.51
N SER A 87 -0.67 11.78 -20.30
CA SER A 87 -1.52 11.42 -19.16
C SER A 87 -1.02 10.14 -18.51
N MET A 88 -1.17 10.06 -17.18
CA MET A 88 -0.95 8.85 -16.42
C MET A 88 -2.29 8.29 -15.93
N GLN A 89 -2.40 6.97 -15.92
CA GLN A 89 -3.49 6.27 -15.26
C GLN A 89 -2.92 5.27 -14.26
N ILE A 90 -3.53 5.22 -13.08
CA ILE A 90 -3.33 4.16 -12.10
C ILE A 90 -4.69 3.57 -11.74
N SER A 91 -4.68 2.32 -11.29
CA SER A 91 -5.90 1.63 -10.87
C SER A 91 -5.70 0.91 -9.55
N MET A 92 -6.80 0.71 -8.84
CA MET A 92 -6.87 -0.09 -7.63
C MET A 92 -8.18 -0.88 -7.67
N CYS A 93 -8.12 -2.13 -7.27
CA CYS A 93 -9.28 -2.98 -7.08
C CYS A 93 -9.36 -3.40 -5.61
N ILE A 94 -10.54 -3.23 -5.02
CA ILE A 94 -10.88 -3.69 -3.68
C ILE A 94 -11.96 -4.75 -3.85
N ARG A 95 -11.68 -5.98 -3.43
CA ARG A 95 -12.64 -7.09 -3.50
C ARG A 95 -12.86 -7.69 -2.13
N ILE A 96 -14.13 -7.93 -1.80
CA ILE A 96 -14.48 -8.82 -0.70
C ILE A 96 -14.16 -10.25 -1.15
N VAL A 97 -13.49 -11.00 -0.30
CA VAL A 97 -13.10 -12.39 -0.54
C VAL A 97 -13.78 -13.24 0.51
N THR A 98 -14.60 -14.19 0.06
CA THR A 98 -15.30 -15.17 0.91
C THR A 98 -14.43 -16.40 1.13
#